data_AF-A0A1V6HD41-F1
#
_entry.id   AF-A0A1V6HD41-F1
#
_cell.length_a   1.000
_cell.length_b   1.000
_cell.length_c   1.000
_cell.angle_alpha   90.00
_cell.angle_beta   90.00
_cell.angle_gamma   90.00
#
_symmetry.space_group_name_H-M   'P 1'
#
loop_
_entity.id
_entity.type
_entity.pdbx_description
1 polymer ?
#
loop_
_entity_poly.entity_id
_entity_poly.type
_entity_poly.pdbx_seq_one_letter_code
_entity_poly.pdbx_strand_id
1 'polypeptide(L)'
;MTGAAAVLLVALAVAPLQPVGLVWTIPPAPEPPVPGDPGWVPWRLDRLDYTLDAGADAVTLSAARLLYPVPGWGFVSYRPAGLEAWAPWQRRTLAGEVPWDRPCAPCLVCLDYLCADGVTEQRCARVARPAEPAQGPPSFWQLGAPVACGGRPDLFADGFEWGFRRWSWASE
;
A
#
# COMPACT_ATOMS: atom_id res chain seq x y z
N MET A 1 -23.97 -45.21 8.58
CA MET A 1 -24.25 -44.31 7.44
C MET A 1 -23.30 -43.13 7.55
N THR A 2 -22.25 -43.17 6.75
CA THR A 2 -21.25 -42.12 6.58
C THR A 2 -21.85 -40.98 5.76
N GLY A 3 -21.83 -39.78 6.31
CA GLY A 3 -22.19 -38.54 5.62
C GLY A 3 -21.24 -37.45 6.11
N ALA A 4 -20.02 -37.51 5.60
CA ALA A 4 -18.94 -36.59 5.97
C ALA A 4 -19.33 -35.15 5.63
N ALA A 5 -19.04 -34.28 6.58
CA ALA A 5 -19.19 -32.84 6.50
C ALA A 5 -18.41 -32.28 5.31
N ALA A 6 -19.13 -31.80 4.30
CA ALA A 6 -18.57 -30.87 3.32
C ALA A 6 -18.72 -29.45 3.88
N VAL A 7 -17.92 -29.10 4.90
CA VAL A 7 -17.65 -27.69 5.19
C VAL A 7 -16.68 -27.24 4.11
N LEU A 8 -17.23 -26.65 3.05
CA LEU A 8 -16.47 -25.94 2.04
C LEU A 8 -15.88 -24.70 2.71
N LEU A 9 -14.74 -24.87 3.39
CA LEU A 9 -13.84 -23.77 3.76
C LEU A 9 -13.32 -23.19 2.44
N VAL A 10 -14.07 -22.25 1.86
CA VAL A 10 -13.49 -21.28 0.95
C VAL A 10 -12.52 -20.47 1.79
N ALA A 11 -11.27 -20.91 1.85
CA ALA A 11 -10.18 -20.08 2.32
C ALA A 11 -10.16 -18.88 1.37
N LEU A 12 -10.80 -17.77 1.77
CA LEU A 12 -10.64 -16.51 1.07
C LEU A 12 -9.13 -16.25 1.03
N ALA A 13 -8.58 -16.17 -0.18
CA ALA A 13 -7.20 -15.78 -0.39
C ALA A 13 -7.09 -14.29 -0.07
N VAL A 14 -6.89 -13.99 1.22
CA VAL A 14 -6.86 -12.65 1.77
C VAL A 14 -5.41 -12.16 1.75
N ALA A 15 -5.16 -10.97 1.20
CA ALA A 15 -3.87 -10.29 1.29
C ALA A 15 -3.52 -10.02 2.76
N PRO A 16 -2.24 -9.98 3.14
CA PRO A 16 -1.88 -9.93 4.54
C PRO A 16 -2.14 -8.54 5.18
N LEU A 17 -2.42 -7.50 4.37
CA LEU A 17 -2.98 -6.23 4.84
C LEU A 17 -4.39 -6.04 4.29
N GLN A 18 -5.33 -5.72 5.17
CA GLN A 18 -6.75 -5.51 4.87
C GLN A 18 -7.14 -4.04 4.96
N PRO A 19 -7.85 -3.49 3.96
CA PRO A 19 -8.36 -2.12 4.02
C PRO A 19 -9.51 -1.99 5.02
N VAL A 20 -9.42 -1.03 5.94
CA VAL A 20 -10.45 -0.83 6.99
C VAL A 20 -10.98 0.59 7.11
N GLY A 21 -10.25 1.59 6.60
CA GLY A 21 -10.67 2.99 6.70
C GLY A 21 -10.10 3.84 5.59
N LEU A 22 -10.86 4.85 5.17
CA LEU A 22 -10.46 5.84 4.19
C LEU A 22 -11.08 7.19 4.57
N VAL A 23 -10.23 8.20 4.79
CA VAL A 23 -10.63 9.55 5.18
C VAL A 23 -9.89 10.58 4.34
N TRP A 24 -10.65 11.48 3.71
CA TRP A 24 -10.10 12.62 2.98
C TRP A 24 -10.15 13.88 3.85
N THR A 25 -9.03 14.62 3.87
CA THR A 25 -8.95 15.99 4.41
C THR A 25 -8.60 16.93 3.28
N ILE A 26 -9.52 17.84 2.94
CA ILE A 26 -9.38 18.82 1.86
C ILE A 26 -9.39 20.22 2.49
N PRO A 27 -8.24 20.88 2.63
CA PRO A 27 -8.19 22.23 3.19
C PRO A 27 -8.85 23.23 2.23
N PRO A 28 -9.49 24.30 2.76
CA PRO A 28 -10.00 25.38 1.93
C PRO A 28 -8.85 26.06 1.17
N ALA A 29 -9.18 26.76 0.08
CA ALA A 29 -8.18 27.57 -0.61
C ALA A 29 -7.67 28.68 0.31
N PRO A 30 -6.34 28.86 0.43
CA PRO A 30 -5.79 29.99 1.19
C PRO A 30 -6.24 31.30 0.55
N GLU A 31 -6.37 32.35 1.35
CA GLU A 31 -6.68 33.68 0.83
C GLU A 31 -5.44 34.25 0.09
N PRO A 32 -5.63 34.91 -1.06
CA PRO A 32 -4.54 35.62 -1.73
C PRO A 32 -3.95 36.71 -0.81
N PRO A 33 -2.63 36.96 -0.88
CA PRO A 33 -2.01 38.06 -0.13
C PRO A 33 -2.60 39.41 -0.57
N VAL A 34 -2.61 40.38 0.34
CA VAL A 34 -3.06 41.75 0.09
C VAL A 34 -1.88 42.72 0.26
N PRO A 35 -1.52 43.53 -0.75
CA PRO A 35 -2.12 43.63 -2.10
C PRO A 35 -1.93 42.37 -2.94
N GLY A 36 -2.87 42.10 -3.85
CA GLY A 36 -2.88 40.90 -4.69
C GLY A 36 -1.63 40.77 -5.56
N ASP A 37 -0.93 39.64 -5.45
CA ASP A 37 0.21 39.28 -6.29
C ASP A 37 -0.27 38.52 -7.55
N PRO A 38 -0.03 39.02 -8.78
CA PRO A 38 -0.39 38.34 -10.03
C PRO A 38 0.23 36.95 -10.20
N GLY A 39 1.33 36.66 -9.50
CA GLY A 39 2.02 35.36 -9.51
C GLY A 39 1.57 34.41 -8.42
N TRP A 40 0.58 34.79 -7.59
CA TRP A 40 0.16 33.94 -6.48
C TRP A 40 -0.54 32.68 -6.99
N VAL A 41 0.07 31.54 -6.70
CA VAL A 41 -0.51 30.21 -6.90
C VAL A 41 -0.74 29.61 -5.52
N PRO A 42 -1.98 29.29 -5.13
CA PRO A 42 -2.24 28.63 -3.86
C PRO A 42 -1.58 27.24 -3.86
N TRP A 43 -0.57 27.07 -3.00
CA TRP A 43 0.04 25.77 -2.75
C TRP A 43 -0.58 25.13 -1.52
N ARG A 44 -1.19 23.96 -1.69
CA ARG A 44 -1.62 23.09 -0.60
C ARG A 44 -1.72 21.64 -1.07
N LEU A 45 -1.72 20.71 -0.11
CA LEU A 45 -1.88 19.30 -0.37
C LEU A 45 -3.21 18.84 0.25
N ASP A 46 -4.03 18.18 -0.55
CA ASP A 46 -5.13 17.36 -0.04
C ASP A 46 -4.52 16.10 0.56
N ARG A 47 -5.06 15.66 1.69
CA ARG A 47 -4.56 14.51 2.44
C ARG A 47 -5.56 13.38 2.41
N LEU A 48 -5.07 12.17 2.16
CA LEU A 48 -5.81 10.92 2.27
C LEU A 48 -5.18 10.10 3.39
N ASP A 49 -5.93 9.86 4.46
CA ASP A 49 -5.58 8.90 5.50
C ASP A 49 -6.29 7.58 5.19
N TYR A 50 -5.51 6.52 4.95
CA TYR A 50 -6.02 5.17 4.72
C TYR A 50 -5.53 4.23 5.82
N THR A 51 -6.45 3.47 6.40
CA THR A 51 -6.19 2.55 7.50
C THR A 51 -6.19 1.13 6.99
N LEU A 52 -5.16 0.38 7.39
CA LEU A 52 -5.01 -1.03 7.09
C LEU A 52 -4.85 -1.84 8.39
N ASP A 53 -5.30 -3.08 8.35
CA ASP A 53 -5.10 -4.08 9.40
C ASP A 53 -4.21 -5.21 8.87
N ALA A 54 -3.17 -5.54 9.61
CA ALA A 54 -2.38 -6.75 9.37
C ALA A 54 -3.11 -8.00 9.89
N GLY A 55 -2.92 -9.10 9.17
CA GLY A 55 -3.37 -10.43 9.59
C GLY A 55 -2.50 -11.06 10.68
N ALA A 56 -2.54 -12.39 10.76
CA ALA A 56 -1.81 -13.16 11.77
C ALA A 56 -0.28 -13.16 11.58
N ASP A 57 0.18 -12.96 10.35
CA ASP A 57 1.60 -12.97 10.00
C ASP A 57 2.16 -11.55 9.92
N ALA A 58 3.44 -11.40 10.26
CA ALA A 58 4.15 -10.14 10.08
C ALA A 58 4.30 -9.82 8.59
N VAL A 59 4.22 -8.53 8.24
CA VAL A 59 4.30 -8.07 6.84
C VAL A 59 5.41 -7.04 6.70
N THR A 60 6.18 -7.16 5.64
CA THR A 60 7.12 -6.11 5.22
C THR A 60 6.68 -5.54 3.88
N LEU A 61 6.53 -4.23 3.82
CA LEU A 61 6.37 -3.50 2.57
C LEU A 61 7.70 -2.81 2.23
N SER A 62 8.06 -2.82 0.96
CA SER A 62 9.10 -1.94 0.42
C SER A 62 8.62 -0.49 0.29
N ALA A 63 7.30 -0.28 0.19
CA ALA A 63 6.61 1.01 0.35
C ALA A 63 5.08 0.86 0.46
N ALA A 64 4.42 1.81 1.11
CA ALA A 64 3.01 2.11 0.93
C ALA A 64 2.82 3.54 0.38
N ARG A 65 2.18 3.67 -0.78
CA ARG A 65 2.19 4.93 -1.57
C ARG A 65 0.80 5.34 -2.01
N LEU A 66 0.54 6.64 -1.93
CA LEU A 66 -0.51 7.27 -2.73
C LEU A 66 0.12 7.83 -4.00
N LEU A 67 -0.36 7.39 -5.15
CA LEU A 67 0.05 7.83 -6.46
C LEU A 67 -1.05 8.65 -7.12
N TYR A 68 -0.67 9.71 -7.81
CA TYR A 68 -1.58 10.56 -8.59
C TYR A 68 -1.01 10.83 -9.99
N PRO A 69 -1.86 11.06 -10.99
CA PRO A 69 -1.42 11.22 -12.37
C PRO A 69 -0.86 12.62 -12.61
N VAL A 70 0.32 12.70 -13.23
CA VAL A 70 0.95 13.93 -13.71
C VAL A 70 1.20 13.80 -15.22
N PRO A 71 0.67 14.73 -16.04
CA PRO A 71 0.91 14.74 -17.48
C PRO A 71 2.41 14.74 -17.80
N GLY A 72 2.85 13.78 -18.63
CA GLY A 72 4.26 13.61 -19.03
C GLY A 72 5.14 12.83 -18.04
N TRP A 73 4.70 12.63 -16.79
CA TRP A 73 5.46 11.94 -15.75
C TRP A 73 4.79 10.65 -15.24
N GLY A 74 3.53 10.42 -15.63
CA GLY A 74 2.78 9.25 -15.20
C GLY A 74 2.33 9.37 -13.74
N PHE A 75 2.30 8.24 -13.03
CA PHE A 75 1.89 8.18 -11.63
C PHE A 75 3.05 8.50 -10.70
N VAL A 76 2.89 9.51 -9.85
CA VAL A 76 3.94 9.96 -8.92
C VAL A 76 3.40 10.03 -7.49
N SER A 77 4.31 10.01 -6.51
CA SER A 77 3.99 10.23 -5.10
C SER A 77 4.75 11.42 -4.55
N TYR A 78 4.16 12.13 -3.58
CA TYR A 78 4.90 13.09 -2.75
C TYR A 78 5.83 12.40 -1.75
N ARG A 79 5.51 11.16 -1.37
CA ARG A 79 6.29 10.44 -0.37
C ARG A 79 7.36 9.57 -1.05
N PRO A 80 8.60 9.57 -0.55
CA PRO A 80 9.59 8.61 -0.98
C PRO A 80 9.14 7.20 -0.60
N ALA A 81 9.56 6.20 -1.38
CA ALA A 81 9.44 4.81 -1.01
C ALA A 81 10.30 4.52 0.24
N GLY A 82 9.80 3.66 1.13
CA GLY A 82 10.50 3.31 2.36
C GLY A 82 10.02 1.98 2.92
N LEU A 83 10.95 1.23 3.51
CA LEU A 83 10.66 -0.04 4.16
C LEU A 83 9.73 0.16 5.35
N GLU A 84 8.64 -0.61 5.39
CA GLU A 84 7.64 -0.58 6.45
C GLU A 84 7.39 -1.98 6.99
N ALA A 85 7.72 -2.20 8.26
CA ALA A 85 7.39 -3.43 8.96
C ALA A 85 6.05 -3.29 9.70
N TRP A 86 5.26 -4.36 9.65
CA TRP A 86 3.96 -4.48 10.31
C TRP A 86 3.95 -5.73 11.18
N ALA A 87 3.64 -5.55 12.46
CA ALA A 87 3.47 -6.67 13.38
C ALA A 87 2.15 -7.41 13.12
N PRO A 88 2.04 -8.68 13.54
CA PRO A 88 0.77 -9.40 13.56
C PRO A 88 -0.36 -8.59 14.21
N TRP A 89 -1.53 -8.58 13.59
CA TRP A 89 -2.75 -7.90 14.06
C TRP A 89 -2.60 -6.39 14.23
N GLN A 90 -1.55 -5.80 13.67
CA GLN A 90 -1.32 -4.37 13.80
C GLN A 90 -2.25 -3.58 12.88
N ARG A 91 -2.98 -2.64 13.47
CA ARG A 91 -3.69 -1.58 12.75
C ARG A 91 -2.78 -0.36 12.60
N ARG A 92 -2.65 0.19 11.40
CA ARG A 92 -2.02 1.51 11.21
C ARG A 92 -2.79 2.35 10.21
N THR A 93 -2.74 3.65 10.43
CA THR A 93 -3.17 4.66 9.46
C THR A 93 -1.95 5.22 8.76
N LEU A 94 -1.98 5.19 7.44
CA LEU A 94 -0.98 5.79 6.57
C LEU A 94 -1.59 7.01 5.90
N ALA A 95 -0.75 8.03 5.69
CA ALA A 95 -1.16 9.27 5.06
C ALA A 95 -0.53 9.38 3.68
N GLY A 96 -1.33 9.76 2.69
CA GLY A 96 -0.90 10.14 1.36
C GLY A 96 -1.31 11.58 1.09
N GLU A 97 -0.53 12.26 0.24
CA GLU A 97 -0.73 13.66 -0.09
C GLU A 97 -0.74 13.84 -1.60
N VAL A 98 -1.65 14.68 -2.10
CA VAL A 98 -1.77 15.04 -3.51
C VAL A 98 -1.99 16.55 -3.64
N PRO A 99 -1.53 17.21 -4.71
CA PRO A 99 -1.81 18.63 -4.91
C PRO A 99 -3.30 18.84 -5.11
N TRP A 100 -3.85 19.84 -4.44
CA TRP A 100 -5.28 20.14 -4.51
C TRP A 100 -5.73 20.49 -5.95
N ASP A 101 -4.87 21.16 -6.72
CA ASP A 101 -5.13 21.67 -8.08
C ASP A 101 -4.97 20.60 -9.16
N ARG A 102 -4.61 19.38 -8.79
CA ARG A 102 -4.46 18.25 -9.71
C ARG A 102 -5.66 17.31 -9.63
N PRO A 103 -6.14 16.79 -10.77
CA PRO A 103 -7.21 15.79 -10.75
C PRO A 103 -6.70 14.48 -10.13
N CYS A 104 -7.51 13.88 -9.27
CA CYS A 104 -7.25 12.60 -8.63
C CYS A 104 -8.09 11.49 -9.29
N ALA A 105 -8.15 11.50 -10.63
CA ALA A 105 -9.06 10.67 -11.41
C ALA A 105 -8.32 9.76 -12.42
N PRO A 106 -7.84 8.57 -12.02
CA PRO A 106 -7.83 8.03 -10.65
C PRO A 106 -6.51 8.32 -9.92
N CYS A 107 -6.54 8.45 -8.60
CA CYS A 107 -5.38 8.17 -7.76
C CYS A 107 -5.30 6.68 -7.42
N LEU A 108 -4.11 6.20 -7.05
CA LEU A 108 -3.86 4.82 -6.66
C LEU A 108 -3.27 4.76 -5.26
N VAL A 109 -3.85 3.95 -4.38
CA VAL A 109 -3.14 3.46 -3.20
C VAL A 109 -2.43 2.18 -3.60
N CYS A 110 -1.11 2.15 -3.47
CA CYS A 110 -0.27 1.02 -3.84
C CYS A 110 0.51 0.50 -2.63
N LEU A 111 0.46 -0.81 -2.42
CA LEU A 111 1.22 -1.56 -1.42
C LEU A 111 2.24 -2.43 -2.14
N ASP A 112 3.51 -2.19 -1.87
CA ASP A 112 4.62 -2.89 -2.51
C ASP A 112 5.18 -3.95 -1.54
N TYR A 113 4.56 -5.13 -1.52
CA TYR A 113 4.92 -6.22 -0.61
C TYR A 113 6.33 -6.72 -0.90
N LEU A 114 7.19 -6.77 0.12
CA LEU A 114 8.49 -7.40 0.02
C LEU A 114 8.31 -8.89 0.36
N CYS A 115 8.32 -9.74 -0.66
CA CYS A 115 8.17 -11.18 -0.49
C CYS A 115 9.45 -11.81 0.10
N ALA A 116 9.34 -13.03 0.64
CA ALA A 116 10.46 -13.75 1.26
C ALA A 116 11.64 -14.00 0.29
N ASP A 117 11.36 -14.17 -1.01
CA ASP A 117 12.34 -14.29 -2.09
C ASP A 117 13.06 -12.96 -2.42
N GLY A 118 12.73 -11.86 -1.73
CA GLY A 118 13.28 -10.53 -1.94
C GLY A 118 12.66 -9.76 -3.11
N VAL A 119 11.73 -10.37 -3.85
CA VAL A 119 11.06 -9.70 -4.97
C VAL A 119 9.85 -8.92 -4.45
N THR A 120 9.66 -7.72 -5.00
CA THR A 120 8.53 -6.86 -4.65
C THR A 120 7.31 -7.19 -5.49
N GLU A 121 6.18 -7.46 -4.82
CA GLU A 121 4.87 -7.60 -5.47
C GLU A 121 4.01 -6.37 -5.19
N GLN A 122 3.67 -5.63 -6.24
CA GLN A 122 2.85 -4.43 -6.13
C GLN A 122 1.36 -4.74 -6.24
N ARG A 123 0.57 -4.21 -5.31
CA ARG A 123 -0.90 -4.21 -5.33
C ARG A 123 -1.41 -2.79 -5.27
N CYS A 124 -2.10 -2.36 -6.31
CA CYS A 124 -2.66 -1.01 -6.41
C CYS A 124 -4.18 -1.04 -6.50
N ALA A 125 -4.81 -0.04 -5.92
CA ALA A 125 -6.24 0.16 -6.01
C ALA A 125 -6.62 1.62 -6.17
N ARG A 126 -7.72 1.85 -6.88
CA ARG A 126 -8.23 3.17 -7.20
C ARG A 126 -8.90 3.81 -5.98
N VAL A 127 -8.60 5.08 -5.78
CA VAL A 127 -9.27 5.98 -4.84
C VAL A 127 -9.68 7.25 -5.59
N ALA A 128 -10.82 7.81 -5.20
CA ALA A 128 -11.36 9.05 -5.73
C ALA A 128 -11.55 10.05 -4.59
N ARG A 129 -11.43 11.35 -4.89
CA ARG A 129 -11.85 12.41 -3.96
C ARG A 129 -13.38 12.41 -3.80
N PRO A 130 -13.93 12.97 -2.71
CA PRO A 130 -15.38 13.01 -2.47
C PRO A 130 -16.22 13.65 -3.58
N ALA A 131 -15.67 14.61 -4.33
CA ALA A 131 -16.35 15.29 -5.43
C ALA A 131 -16.16 14.62 -6.80
N GLU A 132 -15.33 13.57 -6.89
CA GLU A 132 -15.03 12.85 -8.13
C GLU A 132 -15.93 11.62 -8.27
N PRO A 133 -16.21 11.17 -9.52
CA PRO A 133 -16.99 9.96 -9.73
C PRO A 133 -16.28 8.73 -9.18
N ALA A 134 -17.09 7.77 -8.71
CA ALA A 134 -16.59 6.46 -8.30
C ALA A 134 -15.84 5.78 -9.45
N GLN A 135 -14.71 5.14 -9.12
CA GLN A 135 -13.81 4.53 -10.09
C GLN A 135 -13.98 3.01 -10.13
N GLY A 136 -13.70 2.40 -11.29
CA GLY A 136 -13.83 0.95 -11.50
C GLY A 136 -12.86 0.10 -10.64
N PRO A 137 -12.94 -1.24 -10.71
CA PRO A 137 -12.06 -2.11 -9.95
C PRO A 137 -10.60 -2.09 -10.46
N PRO A 138 -9.60 -2.45 -9.62
CA PRO A 138 -9.74 -2.69 -8.17
C PRO A 138 -9.92 -1.36 -7.41
N SER A 139 -10.93 -1.30 -6.54
CA SER A 139 -11.15 -0.22 -5.58
C SER A 139 -10.37 -0.45 -4.29
N PHE A 140 -10.15 0.58 -3.46
CA PHE A 140 -9.39 0.48 -2.22
C PHE A 140 -9.80 -0.71 -1.34
N TRP A 141 -11.09 -0.96 -1.21
CA TRP A 141 -11.65 -2.07 -0.42
C TRP A 141 -11.30 -3.46 -0.96
N GLN A 142 -10.82 -3.53 -2.20
CA GLN A 142 -10.39 -4.75 -2.86
C GLN A 142 -8.87 -4.97 -2.76
N LEU A 143 -8.10 -4.08 -2.12
CA LEU A 143 -6.67 -4.33 -1.85
C LEU A 143 -6.46 -5.59 -0.99
N GLY A 144 -7.46 -5.94 -0.18
CA GLY A 144 -7.40 -7.09 0.70
C GLY A 144 -7.46 -8.44 0.01
N ALA A 145 -7.61 -8.51 -1.32
CA ALA A 145 -7.65 -9.77 -2.07
C ALA A 145 -7.22 -9.56 -3.53
N PRO A 146 -6.57 -10.55 -4.19
CA PRO A 146 -6.19 -11.88 -3.67
C PRO A 146 -4.93 -11.82 -2.79
N VAL A 147 -4.49 -12.97 -2.26
CA VAL A 147 -3.26 -13.10 -1.45
C VAL A 147 -2.06 -12.47 -2.17
N ALA A 148 -1.23 -11.76 -1.41
CA ALA A 148 0.04 -11.22 -1.88
C ALA A 148 1.16 -12.26 -1.71
N CYS A 149 2.17 -12.24 -2.58
CA CYS A 149 3.28 -13.19 -2.58
C CYS A 149 2.85 -14.67 -2.72
N GLY A 150 1.67 -14.92 -3.29
CA GLY A 150 1.12 -16.27 -3.44
C GLY A 150 1.97 -17.15 -4.35
N GLY A 151 2.25 -18.39 -3.89
CA GLY A 151 2.99 -19.38 -4.68
C GLY A 151 4.49 -19.09 -4.81
N ARG A 152 5.02 -18.13 -4.05
CA ARG A 152 6.46 -17.84 -4.03
C ARG A 152 7.13 -18.66 -2.93
N PRO A 153 8.14 -19.47 -3.26
CA PRO A 153 8.86 -20.25 -2.26
C PRO A 153 9.63 -19.31 -1.35
N ASP A 154 9.76 -19.70 -0.09
CA ASP A 154 10.79 -19.13 0.77
C ASP A 154 12.13 -19.68 0.30
N LEU A 155 12.86 -18.89 -0.50
CA LEU A 155 14.18 -19.27 -1.02
C LEU A 155 15.26 -19.31 0.07
N PHE A 156 14.93 -18.99 1.33
CA PHE A 156 15.87 -18.93 2.45
C PHE A 156 15.45 -19.78 3.67
N ALA A 157 14.31 -20.48 3.62
CA ALA A 157 13.86 -21.36 4.71
C ALA A 157 14.77 -22.58 4.95
N ASP A 158 15.68 -22.90 4.04
CA ASP A 158 16.54 -24.09 4.05
C ASP A 158 18.04 -23.80 4.31
N GLY A 159 18.39 -22.70 4.97
CA GLY A 159 19.58 -22.69 5.84
C GLY A 159 20.73 -21.75 5.48
N PHE A 160 20.45 -20.54 5.01
CA PHE A 160 21.41 -19.44 5.10
C PHE A 160 21.01 -18.50 6.25
N GLU A 161 21.30 -18.94 7.48
CA GLU A 161 21.45 -18.02 8.60
C GLU A 161 22.42 -16.90 8.18
N TRP A 162 22.09 -15.67 8.54
CA TRP A 162 22.93 -14.49 8.36
C TRP A 162 24.35 -14.78 8.86
N GLY A 163 25.22 -15.11 7.91
CA GLY A 163 26.58 -15.53 8.17
C GLY A 163 27.41 -14.36 8.65
N PHE A 164 27.77 -14.39 9.92
CA PHE A 164 29.18 -14.31 10.27
C PHE A 164 29.55 -15.43 11.23
N ARG A 165 29.70 -16.65 10.70
CA ARG A 165 30.82 -17.56 11.06
C ARG A 165 31.05 -18.60 9.96
N ARG A 166 32.26 -18.56 9.42
CA ARG A 166 32.79 -19.45 8.37
C ARG A 166 32.74 -20.92 8.81
N TRP A 167 32.40 -21.78 7.86
CA TRP A 167 32.83 -23.17 7.84
C TRP A 167 34.37 -23.21 7.88
N SER A 168 34.94 -23.63 9.00
CA SER A 168 36.31 -24.14 9.03
C SER A 168 36.27 -25.54 8.45
N TRP A 169 36.96 -25.72 7.33
CA TRP A 169 37.11 -26.96 6.64
C TRP A 169 38.02 -27.82 7.52
N ALA A 170 37.44 -28.84 8.16
CA ALA A 170 38.23 -29.96 8.64
C ALA A 170 38.65 -30.76 7.40
N SER A 171 39.89 -30.58 6.99
CA SER A 171 40.61 -31.58 6.20
C SER A 171 41.78 -32.03 7.07
N GLU A 172 41.61 -33.27 7.58
CA GLU A 172 42.58 -34.20 8.18
C GLU A 172 43.75 -33.66 9.03
#